data_AF-A0A2N2SPV0-F1
#
_entry.id   AF-A0A2N2SPV0-F1
#
_cell.length_a   1.000
_cell.length_b   1.000
_cell.length_c   1.000
_cell.angle_alpha   90.00
_cell.angle_beta   90.00
_cell.angle_gamma   90.00
#
_symmetry.space_group_name_H-M   'P 1'
#
loop_
_entity.id
_entity.type
_entity.pdbx_description
1 polymer ?
#
loop_
_entity_poly.entity_id
_entity_poly.type
_entity_poly.pdbx_seq_one_letter_code
_entity_poly.pdbx_strand_id
1 'polypeptide(L)' 'CRFWVNMVRQLDVEMIVPQHGARFEGKVMVNRFLDWIENLQCGVDIMTQDNYRAP' A
#
# COMPACT_ATOMS: atom_id res chain seq x y z
N CYS A 1 0.84 1.12 -4.58
CA CYS A 1 -0.45 0.46 -4.93
C CYS A 1 -1.60 1.45 -5.22
N ARG A 2 -1.41 2.39 -6.15
CA ARG A 2 -2.33 3.53 -6.33
C ARG A 2 -3.77 3.16 -6.68
N PHE A 3 -3.99 2.26 -7.64
CA PHE A 3 -5.35 1.91 -8.07
C PHE A 3 -6.16 1.17 -7.01
N TRP A 4 -5.51 0.35 -6.18
CA TRP A 4 -6.18 -0.30 -5.04
C TRP A 4 -6.62 0.73 -4.00
N VAL A 5 -5.76 1.69 -3.66
CA VAL A 5 -6.12 2.79 -2.74
C VAL A 5 -7.31 3.60 -3.26
N ASN A 6 -7.33 3.94 -4.55
CA ASN A 6 -8.46 4.66 -5.17
C ASN A 6 -9.80 3.93 -5.00
N MET A 7 -9.80 2.61 -5.13
CA MET A 7 -11.00 1.79 -4.91
C MET A 7 -11.36 1.75 -3.43
N VAL A 8 -10.40 1.53 -2.53
CA VAL A 8 -10.67 1.45 -1.08
C VAL A 8 -11.19 2.77 -0.51
N ARG A 9 -10.74 3.93 -1.02
CA ARG A 9 -11.23 5.25 -0.60
C ARG A 9 -12.71 5.51 -0.90
N GLN A 10 -13.33 4.70 -1.75
CA GLN A 10 -14.78 4.76 -2.01
C GLN A 10 -15.59 4.02 -0.93
N LEU A 11 -14.94 3.24 -0.07
CA LEU A 11 -15.57 2.49 1.01
C LEU A 11 -15.51 3.28 2.32
N ASP A 12 -16.53 3.11 3.17
CA ASP A 12 -16.55 3.68 4.51
C ASP A 12 -15.72 2.83 5.48
N VAL A 13 -14.39 2.91 5.37
CA VAL A 13 -13.46 2.05 6.14
C VAL A 13 -13.18 2.64 7.51
N GLU A 14 -13.56 1.93 8.57
CA GLU A 14 -13.17 2.26 9.96
C GLU A 14 -11.94 1.49 10.45
N MET A 15 -11.65 0.33 9.84
CA MET A 15 -10.57 -0.53 10.27
C MET A 15 -9.98 -1.31 9.10
N ILE A 16 -8.65 -1.45 9.10
CA ILE A 16 -7.93 -2.37 8.22
C ILE A 16 -7.29 -3.45 9.10
N VAL A 17 -7.70 -4.70 8.91
CA VAL A 17 -7.21 -5.85 9.68
C VAL A 17 -6.36 -6.73 8.76
N PRO A 18 -5.02 -6.62 8.79
CA PRO A 18 -4.17 -7.45 7.97
C PRO A 18 -4.13 -8.89 8.51
N GLN A 19 -3.79 -9.86 7.65
CA GLN A 19 -3.57 -11.25 8.06
C GLN A 19 -2.41 -11.38 9.06
N HIS A 20 -1.39 -10.53 8.93
CA HIS A 20 -0.23 -10.48 9.81
C HIS A 20 -0.04 -9.07 10.38
N GLY A 21 0.29 -8.98 11.67
CA GLY A 21 0.55 -7.71 12.35
C GLY A 21 -0.68 -7.13 13.04
N ALA A 22 -0.56 -5.87 13.49
CA ALA A 22 -1.62 -5.16 14.21
C ALA A 22 -2.67 -4.57 13.27
N ARG A 23 -3.91 -4.46 13.75
CA ARG A 23 -4.98 -3.75 13.05
C ARG A 23 -4.73 -2.23 13.05
N PHE A 24 -5.17 -1.55 11.99
CA PHE A 24 -5.26 -0.10 11.91
C PHE A 24 -6.70 0.31 12.17
N GLU A 25 -6.93 1.14 13.18
CA GLU A 25 -8.27 1.45 13.68
C GLU A 25 -8.52 2.97 13.68
N GLY A 26 -9.71 3.36 13.22
CA GLY A 26 -10.16 4.73 13.09
C GLY A 26 -9.68 5.42 11.82
N LYS A 27 -10.50 6.37 11.33
CA LYS A 27 -10.26 7.12 10.08
C LYS A 27 -8.85 7.70 9.95
N VAL A 28 -8.27 8.22 11.04
CA VAL A 28 -6.94 8.84 11.00
C VAL A 28 -5.87 7.81 10.64
N MET A 29 -5.85 6.66 11.31
CA MET A 29 -4.84 5.63 11.07
C MET A 29 -5.05 4.92 9.74
N VAL A 30 -6.30 4.67 9.37
CA VAL A 30 -6.66 4.12 8.05
C VAL A 30 -6.14 5.04 6.94
N ASN A 31 -6.44 6.35 7.00
CA ASN A 31 -5.97 7.28 5.97
C ASN A 31 -4.44 7.38 5.92
N ARG A 32 -3.75 7.42 7.06
CA ARG A 32 -2.27 7.40 7.09
C ARG A 32 -1.68 6.19 6.37
N PHE A 33 -2.25 5.00 6.58
CA PHE A 33 -1.82 3.80 5.87
C PHE A 33 -2.08 3.92 4.36
N LEU A 34 -3.27 4.38 3.96
CA LEU A 34 -3.63 4.55 2.56
C LEU A 34 -2.73 5.57 1.85
N ASP A 35 -2.43 6.70 2.48
CA ASP A 35 -1.52 7.73 1.94
C ASP A 35 -0.10 7.19 1.74
N TRP A 36 0.38 6.37 2.67
CA TRP A 36 1.70 5.73 2.56
C TRP A 36 1.73 4.69 1.43
N ILE A 37 0.81 3.73 1.41
CA ILE A 37 0.84 2.61 0.45
C ILE A 37 0.49 3.05 -0.98
N GLU A 38 -0.19 4.18 -1.14
CA GLU A 38 -0.43 4.81 -2.44
C GLU A 38 0.87 5.23 -3.12
N ASN A 39 1.80 5.79 -2.34
CA ASN A 39 3.04 6.39 -2.82
C ASN A 39 4.27 5.48 -2.68
N LEU A 40 4.14 4.31 -2.04
CA LEU A 40 5.21 3.35 -1.91
C LEU A 40 5.63 2.80 -3.28
N GLN A 41 6.87 3.08 -3.69
CA GLN A 41 7.52 2.39 -4.80
C GLN A 41 7.94 1.00 -4.34
N CYS A 42 7.44 -0.05 -4.99
CA CYS A 42 7.73 -1.42 -4.60
C CYS A 42 7.64 -2.39 -5.78
N GLY A 43 8.25 -3.57 -5.64
CA GLY A 43 8.21 -4.60 -6.66
C GLY A 43 8.86 -4.12 -7.96
N VAL A 44 8.12 -4.17 -9.07
CA VAL A 44 8.63 -3.80 -10.39
C VAL A 44 8.96 -2.31 -10.52
N ASP A 45 8.37 -1.44 -9.70
CA ASP A 45 8.60 0.00 -9.75
C ASP A 45 10.05 0.39 -9.44
N ILE A 46 10.76 -0.46 -8.70
CA ILE A 46 12.17 -0.26 -8.31
C ILE A 46 13.13 -1.16 -9.10
N MET A 47 12.61 -1.93 -10.06
CA MET A 47 13.44 -2.78 -10.92
C MET A 47 14.05 -1.96 -12.04
N THR A 48 15.32 -2.22 -12.33
CA THR A 48 16.11 -1.55 -13.37
C THR A 48 16.82 -2.57 -14.25
N GLN A 49 17.52 -2.11 -15.30
CA GLN A 49 18.33 -2.99 -16.15
C GLN A 49 19.41 -3.76 -15.37
N ASP A 50 19.93 -3.17 -14.29
CA ASP A 50 20.97 -3.79 -13.48
C ASP A 50 20.49 -5.06 -12.76
N ASN A 51 19.18 -5.19 -12.56
CA ASN A 51 18.57 -6.40 -11.99
C ASN A 51 18.50 -7.57 -13.00
N TYR A 52 18.73 -7.31 -14.28
CA TYR A 52 18.61 -8.29 -15.38
C TYR A 52 19.89 -8.33 -16.21
N ARG A 53 20.99 -8.79 -15.61
CA ARG A 53 22.27 -9.00 -16.27
C ARG A 53 22.84 -10.39 -15.99
N ALA A 54 23.63 -10.92 -16.91
CA ALA A 54 24.37 -12.16 -16.70
C ALA A 54 25.39 -11.99 -15.55
N PRO A 55 25.75 -13.06 -14.82
CA PRO A 55 26.76 -13.04 -13.76
C PRO A 55 28.13 -12.53 -14.23
#